data_AF-A0A9D9M314-F1
#
_entry.id   AF-A0A9D9M314-F1
#
_cell.length_a   1.000
_cell.length_b   1.000
_cell.length_c   1.000
_cell.angle_alpha   90.00
_cell.angle_beta   90.00
_cell.angle_gamma   90.00
#
_symmetry.space_group_name_H-M   'P 1'
#
loop_
_entity.id
_entity.type
_entity.pdbx_description
1 polymer ?
#
loop_
_entity_poly.entity_id
_entity_poly.type
_entity_poly.pdbx_seq_one_letter_code
_entity_poly.pdbx_strand_id
1 'polypeptide(L)'
;MDNHEITMEKIVSLCKRRGFVFQSSEIYGGQAGAWDYGPLGIELKKNIQNAWWKEMTQLHDNIVGLDAAIFMHPRTWEASGHVANFSDPLVDCKDCKMRFRADDESQISKENVEKRICPKCGGELTPPRSFNLMFKTHIGPAEDTASILYLRPETAQGIYVNYKNIIQSNRMKIPFGIAQVGKAFRNEIVTKNFIFRTCEFEQMEMQFFVKPGDDDKFFEYWRGQRWEFYKKYGIRENKLRWYHHEKLAH
;
A
#
# COMPACT_ATOMS: atom_id res chain seq x y z
N MET A 1 38.96 -0.82 4.21
CA MET A 1 37.76 -0.27 3.55
C MET A 1 36.70 -0.13 4.61
N ASP A 2 36.33 1.10 4.95
CA ASP A 2 35.41 1.39 6.05
C ASP A 2 34.09 0.65 5.86
N ASN A 3 33.87 -0.34 6.73
CA ASN A 3 32.63 -1.09 6.79
C ASN A 3 31.61 -0.23 7.55
N HIS A 4 31.22 0.90 6.97
CA HIS A 4 30.23 1.78 7.57
C HIS A 4 28.87 1.10 7.49
N GLU A 5 28.48 0.47 8.59
CA GLU A 5 27.15 -0.14 8.72
C GLU A 5 26.06 0.92 8.49
N ILE A 6 25.21 0.67 7.49
CA ILE A 6 24.08 1.54 7.14
C ILE A 6 22.89 1.13 7.99
N THR A 7 22.63 1.89 9.04
CA THR A 7 21.47 1.71 9.92
C THR A 7 20.27 2.52 9.41
N MET A 8 19.06 2.12 9.79
CA MET A 8 17.84 2.87 9.44
C MET A 8 17.88 4.30 10.00
N GLU A 9 18.40 4.49 11.21
CA GLU A 9 18.57 5.82 11.81
C GLU A 9 19.45 6.74 10.96
N LYS A 10 20.55 6.21 10.39
CA LYS A 10 21.42 6.97 9.48
C LYS A 10 20.68 7.38 8.21
N ILE A 11 19.86 6.48 7.65
CA ILE A 11 19.03 6.77 6.46
C ILE A 11 18.02 7.87 6.78
N VAL A 12 17.24 7.72 7.86
CA VAL A 12 16.23 8.71 8.28
C VAL A 12 16.86 10.08 8.53
N SER A 13 17.99 10.11 9.25
CA SER A 13 18.75 11.33 9.51
C SER A 13 19.24 12.00 8.22
N LEU A 14 19.74 11.22 7.25
CA LEU A 14 20.14 11.75 5.95
C LEU A 14 18.95 12.31 5.17
N CYS A 15 17.84 11.56 5.10
CA CYS A 15 16.64 11.98 4.40
C CYS A 15 16.12 13.33 4.93
N LYS A 16 16.07 13.50 6.25
CA LYS A 16 15.66 14.76 6.87
C LYS A 16 16.65 15.88 6.56
N ARG A 17 17.95 15.69 6.82
CA ARG A 17 18.97 16.74 6.64
C ARG A 17 19.13 17.19 5.18
N ARG A 18 18.85 16.32 4.21
CA ARG A 18 19.00 16.60 2.78
C ARG A 18 17.69 16.93 2.07
N GLY A 19 16.57 17.00 2.78
CA GLY A 19 15.29 17.39 2.19
C GLY A 19 14.66 16.32 1.29
N PHE A 20 14.78 15.05 1.66
CA PHE A 20 14.06 13.95 1.01
C PHE A 20 12.72 13.69 1.67
N VAL A 21 12.68 13.46 2.98
CA VAL A 21 11.46 13.08 3.68
C VAL A 21 11.43 13.75 5.06
N PHE A 22 10.28 14.29 5.43
CA PHE A 22 10.00 14.94 6.70
C PHE A 22 8.82 14.27 7.39
N GLN A 23 8.80 14.31 8.72
CA GLN A 23 7.61 13.91 9.46
C GLN A 23 6.48 14.88 9.14
N SER A 24 5.33 14.39 8.68
CA SER A 24 4.22 15.29 8.37
C SER A 24 3.75 16.01 9.61
N SER A 25 3.42 17.30 9.50
CA SER A 25 2.99 18.16 10.61
C SER A 25 3.99 18.23 11.78
N GLU A 26 5.29 18.16 11.50
CA GLU A 26 6.36 18.05 12.52
C GLU A 26 6.29 19.14 13.60
N ILE A 27 6.02 20.40 13.21
CA ILE A 27 5.96 21.53 14.15
C ILE A 27 4.83 21.41 15.19
N TYR A 28 3.83 20.55 14.93
CA TYR A 28 2.71 20.27 15.81
C TYR A 28 2.84 18.93 16.55
N GLY A 29 4.04 18.34 16.57
CA GLY A 29 4.31 17.05 17.21
C GLY A 29 4.29 15.86 16.26
N GLY A 30 3.98 16.08 14.97
CA GLY A 30 4.01 15.07 13.93
C GLY A 30 2.75 14.20 13.86
N GLN A 31 2.35 13.85 12.63
CA GLN A 31 1.26 12.91 12.36
C GLN A 31 1.81 11.50 12.10
N ALA A 32 1.62 10.59 13.06
CA ALA A 32 2.07 9.20 12.92
C ALA A 32 1.53 8.57 11.63
N GLY A 33 2.41 7.91 10.88
CA GLY A 33 2.07 7.23 9.63
C GLY A 33 1.96 8.14 8.40
N ALA A 34 2.16 9.45 8.52
CA ALA A 34 2.16 10.38 7.40
C ALA A 34 3.54 11.05 7.25
N TRP A 35 4.00 11.19 6.01
CA TRP A 35 5.32 11.74 5.68
C TRP A 35 5.24 12.68 4.50
N ASP A 36 5.99 13.78 4.58
CA ASP A 36 6.07 14.78 3.51
C ASP A 36 7.37 14.58 2.72
N TYR A 37 7.30 14.65 1.38
CA TYR A 37 8.48 14.58 0.53
C TYR A 37 9.02 15.98 0.25
N GLY A 38 10.23 16.27 0.72
CA GLY A 38 10.91 17.56 0.54
C GLY A 38 11.44 17.78 -0.88
N PRO A 39 12.21 18.87 -1.13
CA PRO A 39 12.64 19.25 -2.49
C PRO A 39 13.39 18.18 -3.28
N LEU A 40 14.30 17.41 -2.64
CA LEU A 40 14.99 16.31 -3.33
C LEU A 40 14.12 15.05 -3.37
N GLY A 41 13.27 14.86 -2.36
CA GLY A 41 12.38 13.71 -2.26
C GLY A 41 11.32 13.70 -3.34
N ILE A 42 10.70 14.85 -3.62
CA ILE A 42 9.68 14.96 -4.66
C ILE A 42 10.26 14.69 -6.04
N GLU A 43 11.48 15.17 -6.34
CA GLU A 43 12.14 14.91 -7.62
C GLU A 43 12.54 13.44 -7.77
N LEU A 44 13.09 12.82 -6.71
CA LEU A 44 13.37 11.38 -6.72
C LEU A 44 12.09 10.56 -6.93
N LYS A 45 11.02 10.90 -6.20
CA LYS A 45 9.73 10.22 -6.28
C LYS A 45 9.13 10.32 -7.69
N LYS A 46 9.12 11.52 -8.28
CA LYS A 46 8.68 11.74 -9.67
C LYS A 46 9.52 10.94 -10.66
N ASN A 47 10.84 10.90 -10.48
CA ASN A 47 11.73 10.14 -11.37
C ASN A 47 11.42 8.64 -11.33
N ILE A 48 11.17 8.08 -10.13
CA ILE A 48 10.75 6.68 -9.97
C ILE A 48 9.40 6.43 -10.66
N GLN A 49 8.43 7.32 -10.45
CA GLN A 49 7.11 7.22 -11.08
C GLN A 49 7.20 7.30 -12.61
N ASN A 50 7.95 8.26 -13.15
CA ASN A 50 8.12 8.46 -14.58
C ASN A 50 8.83 7.27 -15.23
N ALA A 51 9.87 6.74 -14.56
CA ALA A 51 10.55 5.52 -14.97
C ALA A 51 9.56 4.35 -15.08
N TRP A 52 8.77 4.10 -14.04
CA TRP A 52 7.76 3.03 -14.05
C TRP A 52 6.69 3.28 -15.11
N TRP A 53 6.19 4.50 -15.23
CA TRP A 53 5.13 4.85 -16.18
C TRP A 53 5.57 4.63 -17.63
N LYS A 54 6.80 5.04 -17.96
CA LYS A 54 7.42 4.78 -19.26
C LYS A 54 7.48 3.28 -19.54
N GLU A 55 8.00 2.50 -18.60
CA GLU A 55 8.17 1.05 -18.73
C GLU A 55 6.85 0.33 -18.90
N MET A 56 5.76 0.79 -18.26
CA MET A 56 4.47 0.12 -18.36
C MET A 56 3.64 0.59 -19.56
N THR A 57 3.66 1.88 -19.91
CA THR A 57 2.70 2.45 -20.88
C THR A 57 3.31 2.93 -22.18
N GLN A 58 4.56 3.41 -22.16
CA GLN A 58 5.19 4.01 -23.36
C GLN A 58 6.02 2.99 -24.15
N LEU A 59 6.40 1.88 -23.52
CA LEU A 59 7.14 0.78 -24.14
C LEU A 59 6.24 -0.40 -24.54
N HIS A 60 4.92 -0.28 -24.32
CA HIS A 60 3.95 -1.33 -24.66
C HIS A 60 2.77 -0.73 -25.42
N ASP A 61 2.52 -1.21 -26.63
CA ASP A 61 1.39 -0.75 -27.46
C ASP A 61 0.01 -1.18 -26.90
N ASN A 62 0.00 -2.19 -26.02
CA ASN A 62 -1.22 -2.78 -25.48
C ASN A 62 -1.46 -2.40 -24.00
N ILE A 63 -0.84 -1.34 -23.48
CA ILE A 63 -1.07 -0.88 -22.11
C ILE A 63 -1.43 0.60 -22.13
N VAL A 64 -2.56 0.93 -21.51
CA VAL A 64 -3.07 2.30 -21.42
C VAL A 64 -3.04 2.83 -19.99
N GLY A 65 -2.97 4.14 -19.85
CA GLY A 65 -3.01 4.81 -18.55
C GLY A 65 -4.44 5.15 -18.10
N LEU A 66 -4.66 5.14 -16.79
CA LEU A 66 -5.86 5.63 -16.12
C LEU A 66 -5.49 6.45 -14.87
N ASP A 67 -6.27 7.47 -14.56
CA ASP A 67 -6.30 8.14 -13.26
C ASP A 67 -7.73 8.14 -12.72
N ALA A 68 -8.07 7.12 -11.93
CA ALA A 68 -9.37 7.04 -11.28
C ALA A 68 -9.41 7.93 -10.02
N ALA A 69 -10.60 8.46 -9.71
CA ALA A 69 -10.82 9.20 -8.47
C ALA A 69 -10.53 8.36 -7.21
N ILE A 70 -10.18 9.04 -6.11
CA ILE A 70 -10.04 8.40 -4.79
C ILE A 70 -11.40 8.07 -4.20
N PHE A 71 -12.35 9.00 -4.30
CA PHE A 71 -13.72 8.79 -3.83
C PHE A 71 -14.48 7.95 -4.84
N MET A 72 -14.77 6.71 -4.46
CA MET A 72 -15.57 5.77 -5.22
C MET A 72 -16.85 5.44 -4.47
N HIS A 73 -17.88 5.04 -5.21
CA HIS A 73 -19.15 4.62 -4.62
C HIS A 73 -18.92 3.45 -3.63
N PRO A 74 -19.51 3.45 -2.42
CA PRO A 74 -19.24 2.44 -1.38
C PRO A 74 -19.40 0.98 -1.84
N ARG A 75 -20.42 0.73 -2.68
CA ARG A 75 -20.64 -0.57 -3.31
C ARG A 75 -19.43 -1.15 -4.04
N THR A 76 -18.50 -0.33 -4.54
CA THR A 76 -17.24 -0.83 -5.12
C THR A 76 -16.43 -1.63 -4.09
N TRP A 77 -16.37 -1.15 -2.86
CA TRP A 77 -15.62 -1.77 -1.75
C TRP A 77 -16.38 -2.94 -1.12
N GLU A 78 -17.71 -2.92 -1.19
CA GLU A 78 -18.55 -4.07 -0.81
C GLU A 78 -18.38 -5.21 -1.83
N ALA A 79 -18.51 -4.92 -3.12
CA ALA A 79 -18.44 -5.91 -4.19
C ALA A 79 -17.05 -6.54 -4.32
N SER A 80 -15.99 -5.78 -4.04
CA SER A 80 -14.62 -6.29 -3.98
C SER A 80 -14.28 -7.01 -2.67
N GLY A 81 -15.20 -7.07 -1.71
CA GLY A 81 -15.00 -7.75 -0.43
C GLY A 81 -14.20 -6.95 0.60
N HIS A 82 -13.66 -5.77 0.27
CA HIS A 82 -12.85 -4.95 1.19
C HIS A 82 -13.60 -4.55 2.46
N VAL A 83 -14.90 -4.22 2.37
CA VAL A 83 -15.69 -3.87 3.56
C VAL A 83 -15.76 -5.04 4.56
N ALA A 84 -15.85 -6.28 4.07
CA ALA A 84 -15.97 -7.47 4.91
C ALA A 84 -14.61 -8.02 5.37
N ASN A 85 -13.61 -8.02 4.48
CA ASN A 85 -12.39 -8.82 4.65
C ASN A 85 -11.11 -8.00 4.82
N PHE A 86 -11.11 -6.69 4.53
CA PHE A 86 -9.92 -5.84 4.63
C PHE A 86 -9.65 -5.42 6.08
N SER A 87 -9.27 -6.39 6.92
CA SER A 87 -9.12 -6.19 8.36
C SER A 87 -7.92 -6.90 8.94
N ASP A 88 -7.32 -6.27 9.96
CA ASP A 88 -6.29 -6.89 10.80
C ASP A 88 -6.89 -7.40 12.12
N PRO A 89 -6.40 -8.52 12.67
CA PRO A 89 -6.77 -8.97 14.00
C PRO A 89 -6.07 -8.11 15.06
N LEU A 90 -6.85 -7.46 15.91
CA LEU A 90 -6.37 -6.50 16.90
C LEU A 90 -6.70 -6.94 18.32
N VAL A 91 -5.74 -6.74 19.24
CA VAL A 91 -5.94 -6.84 20.70
C VAL A 91 -5.57 -5.52 21.36
N ASP A 92 -6.36 -5.11 22.35
CA ASP A 92 -6.18 -3.88 23.12
C ASP A 92 -5.79 -4.26 24.57
N CYS A 93 -4.79 -3.61 25.16
CA CYS A 93 -4.51 -3.76 26.58
C CYS A 93 -5.49 -2.94 27.42
N LYS A 94 -6.17 -3.58 28.37
CA LYS A 94 -7.14 -2.90 29.24
C LYS A 94 -6.50 -1.86 30.15
N ASP A 95 -5.22 -2.03 30.48
CA ASP A 95 -4.52 -1.18 31.44
C ASP A 95 -3.80 -0.01 30.75
N CYS A 96 -2.81 -0.30 29.89
CA CYS A 96 -2.04 0.75 29.23
C CYS A 96 -2.67 1.29 27.93
N LYS A 97 -3.84 0.75 27.52
CA LYS A 97 -4.58 1.14 26.30
C LYS A 97 -3.82 0.98 24.98
N MET A 98 -2.63 0.36 25.02
CA MET A 98 -1.87 0.04 23.82
C MET A 98 -2.60 -1.01 22.99
N ARG A 99 -2.39 -0.92 21.68
CA ARG A 99 -2.98 -1.81 20.69
C ARG A 99 -1.88 -2.61 20.01
N PHE A 100 -2.15 -3.89 19.77
CA PHE A 100 -1.23 -4.79 19.11
C PHE A 100 -1.95 -5.56 18.02
N ARG A 101 -1.29 -5.70 16.86
CA ARG A 101 -1.72 -6.66 15.86
C ARG A 101 -1.46 -8.08 16.36
N ALA A 102 -2.50 -8.88 16.48
CA ALA A 102 -2.42 -10.23 17.05
C ALA A 102 -1.63 -11.22 16.18
N ASP A 103 -1.45 -10.90 14.90
CA ASP A 103 -0.71 -11.69 13.92
C ASP A 103 0.73 -11.18 13.66
N ASP A 104 1.14 -10.08 14.29
CA ASP A 104 2.46 -9.47 14.12
C ASP A 104 3.39 -9.87 15.28
N GLU A 105 4.20 -10.91 15.06
CA GLU A 105 5.17 -11.41 16.06
C GLU A 105 6.22 -10.36 16.47
N SER A 106 6.41 -9.29 15.68
CA SER A 106 7.27 -8.16 16.07
C SER A 106 6.64 -7.24 17.13
N GLN A 107 5.35 -7.43 17.41
CA GLN A 107 4.59 -6.65 18.37
C GLN A 107 4.21 -7.47 19.59
N ILE A 108 3.75 -8.71 19.38
CA ILE A 108 3.25 -9.58 20.43
C ILE A 108 3.53 -11.04 20.06
N SER A 109 4.03 -11.83 21.02
CA SER A 109 4.23 -13.26 20.82
C SER A 109 2.88 -13.98 20.77
N LYS A 110 2.80 -15.09 20.04
CA LYS A 110 1.61 -15.96 20.00
C LYS A 110 1.14 -16.36 21.40
N GLU A 111 2.10 -16.69 22.27
CA GLU A 111 1.83 -17.02 23.68
C GLU A 111 1.14 -15.87 24.43
N ASN A 112 1.58 -14.62 24.23
CA ASN A 112 0.97 -13.46 24.87
C ASN A 112 -0.43 -13.17 24.32
N VAL A 113 -0.70 -13.44 23.05
CA VAL A 113 -2.05 -13.35 22.47
C VAL A 113 -2.96 -14.41 23.08
N GLU A 114 -2.50 -15.66 23.16
CA GLU A 114 -3.26 -16.79 23.72
C GLU A 114 -3.56 -16.61 25.21
N LYS A 115 -2.55 -16.21 25.99
CA LYS A 115 -2.66 -15.95 27.43
C LYS A 115 -3.30 -14.60 27.76
N ARG A 116 -3.54 -13.75 26.75
CA ARG A 116 -4.04 -12.38 26.88
C ARG A 116 -3.22 -11.51 27.84
N ILE A 117 -1.89 -11.58 27.71
CA ILE A 117 -0.95 -10.81 28.54
C ILE A 117 -0.29 -9.73 27.68
N CYS A 118 -0.39 -8.48 28.13
CA CYS A 118 0.23 -7.35 27.45
C CYS A 118 1.76 -7.43 27.53
N PRO A 119 2.49 -7.42 26.41
CA PRO A 119 3.95 -7.53 26.42
C PRO A 119 4.65 -6.29 27.00
N LYS A 120 3.91 -5.19 27.20
CA LYS A 120 4.47 -3.91 27.66
C LYS A 120 4.30 -3.68 29.16
N CYS A 121 3.15 -4.02 29.73
CA CYS A 121 2.86 -3.76 31.15
C CYS A 121 2.41 -5.00 31.93
N GLY A 122 2.27 -6.16 31.28
CA GLY A 122 1.74 -7.39 31.91
C GLY A 122 0.22 -7.40 32.12
N GLY A 123 -0.47 -6.31 31.78
CA GLY A 123 -1.92 -6.17 31.90
C GLY A 123 -2.73 -7.09 31.00
N GLU A 124 -4.04 -7.22 31.26
CA GLU A 124 -4.93 -8.10 30.48
C GLU A 124 -5.22 -7.53 29.07
N LEU A 125 -5.17 -8.37 28.05
CA LEU A 125 -5.58 -8.05 26.68
C LEU A 125 -7.04 -8.40 26.43
N THR A 126 -7.71 -7.62 25.59
CA THR A 126 -9.04 -7.97 25.06
C THR A 126 -8.97 -9.21 24.16
N PRO A 127 -10.10 -9.91 23.93
CA PRO A 127 -10.19 -10.87 22.84
C PRO A 127 -9.80 -10.22 21.50
N PRO A 128 -9.19 -10.97 20.56
CA PRO A 128 -8.93 -10.49 19.21
C PRO A 128 -10.22 -10.07 18.52
N ARG A 129 -10.21 -8.89 17.88
CA ARG A 129 -11.30 -8.38 17.06
C ARG A 129 -10.79 -7.98 15.69
N SER A 130 -11.64 -8.09 14.68
CA SER A 130 -11.35 -7.57 13.33
C SER A 130 -11.41 -6.04 13.34
N PHE A 131 -10.36 -5.39 12.83
CA PHE A 131 -10.30 -3.96 12.64
C PHE A 131 -10.17 -3.64 11.14
N ASN A 132 -11.21 -3.04 10.55
CA ASN A 132 -11.19 -2.66 9.13
C ASN A 132 -10.15 -1.57 8.87
N LEU A 133 -9.27 -1.81 7.90
CA LEU A 133 -8.15 -0.94 7.58
C LEU A 133 -8.52 0.18 6.58
N MET A 134 -9.76 0.28 6.10
CA MET A 134 -10.16 1.40 5.25
C MET A 134 -10.47 2.63 6.10
N PHE A 135 -10.00 3.79 5.66
CA PHE A 135 -10.48 5.06 6.21
C PHE A 135 -11.92 5.29 5.76
N LYS A 136 -12.80 5.50 6.73
CA LYS A 136 -14.20 5.85 6.52
C LYS A 136 -14.37 7.36 6.69
N THR A 137 -15.08 7.97 5.76
CA THR A 137 -15.50 9.37 5.82
C THR A 137 -16.96 9.47 5.39
N HIS A 138 -17.51 10.68 5.38
CA HIS A 138 -18.87 10.95 4.98
C HIS A 138 -18.92 12.09 3.97
N ILE A 139 -19.81 12.01 2.98
CA ILE A 139 -20.10 13.07 2.03
C ILE A 139 -21.54 13.56 2.22
N GLY A 140 -21.69 14.86 2.38
CA GLY A 140 -23.00 15.49 2.59
C GLY A 140 -22.90 16.70 3.53
N PRO A 141 -23.84 17.64 3.43
CA PRO A 141 -23.79 18.91 4.19
C PRO A 141 -24.19 18.75 5.66
N ALA A 142 -24.91 17.69 6.04
CA ALA A 142 -25.37 17.44 7.40
C ALA A 142 -25.04 16.01 7.83
N GLU A 143 -24.55 15.82 9.06
CA GLU A 143 -24.13 14.53 9.63
C GLU A 143 -25.22 13.44 9.48
N ASP A 144 -26.50 13.82 9.64
CA ASP A 144 -27.64 12.90 9.59
C ASP A 144 -28.02 12.42 8.18
N THR A 145 -27.54 13.11 7.13
CA THR A 145 -27.79 12.75 5.71
C THR A 145 -26.52 12.31 5.00
N ALA A 146 -25.42 12.20 5.73
CA ALA A 146 -24.11 12.03 5.15
C ALA A 146 -23.91 10.59 4.67
N SER A 147 -23.72 10.43 3.35
CA SER A 147 -23.45 9.13 2.76
C SER A 147 -22.05 8.68 3.12
N ILE A 148 -21.90 7.42 3.53
CA ILE A 148 -20.59 6.84 3.84
C ILE A 148 -19.73 6.86 2.57
N LEU A 149 -18.45 7.19 2.73
CA LEU A 149 -17.41 7.01 1.73
C LEU A 149 -16.18 6.36 2.35
N TYR A 150 -15.36 5.76 1.51
CA TYR A 150 -14.08 5.20 1.90
C TYR A 150 -12.96 5.85 1.09
N LEU A 151 -11.82 6.10 1.73
CA LEU A 151 -10.59 6.33 0.99
C LEU A 151 -10.10 4.99 0.47
N ARG A 152 -9.78 4.93 -0.82
CA ARG A 152 -9.38 3.67 -1.46
C ARG A 152 -8.14 3.04 -0.81
N PRO A 153 -8.16 1.74 -0.46
CA PRO A 153 -7.01 1.03 0.08
C PRO A 153 -6.01 0.53 -0.98
N GLU A 154 -6.42 0.60 -2.26
CA GLU A 154 -5.65 0.23 -3.44
C GLU A 154 -6.08 1.03 -4.68
N THR A 155 -5.30 0.99 -5.77
CA THR A 155 -5.65 1.66 -7.04
C THR A 155 -6.39 0.74 -8.03
N ALA A 156 -6.27 -0.58 -7.90
CA ALA A 156 -6.83 -1.59 -8.79
C ALA A 156 -8.35 -1.47 -9.05
N GLN A 157 -9.17 -1.21 -8.03
CA GLN A 157 -10.62 -1.12 -8.22
C GLN A 157 -11.04 -0.05 -9.23
N GLY A 158 -10.30 1.07 -9.29
CA GLY A 158 -10.52 2.13 -10.28
C GLY A 158 -10.36 1.63 -11.71
N ILE A 159 -9.42 0.71 -11.93
CA ILE A 159 -9.17 0.05 -13.22
C ILE A 159 -10.32 -0.89 -13.55
N TYR A 160 -10.74 -1.75 -12.61
CA TYR A 160 -11.78 -2.74 -12.86
C TYR A 160 -13.12 -2.10 -13.23
N VAL A 161 -13.55 -1.05 -12.52
CA VAL A 161 -14.82 -0.36 -12.83
C VAL A 161 -14.79 0.34 -14.20
N ASN A 162 -13.61 0.71 -14.71
CA ASN A 162 -13.43 1.37 -16.00
C ASN A 162 -13.05 0.43 -17.15
N TYR A 163 -12.97 -0.89 -16.91
CA TYR A 163 -12.59 -1.87 -17.93
C TYR A 163 -13.38 -1.72 -19.23
N LYS A 164 -14.71 -1.64 -19.14
CA LYS A 164 -15.59 -1.49 -20.33
C LYS A 164 -15.40 -0.15 -21.03
N ASN A 165 -15.26 0.95 -20.27
CA ASN A 165 -15.04 2.28 -20.82
C ASN A 165 -13.76 2.30 -21.66
N ILE A 166 -12.67 1.74 -21.12
CA ILE A 166 -11.37 1.70 -21.78
C ILE A 166 -11.36 0.82 -23.03
N ILE A 167 -11.98 -0.37 -22.98
CA ILE A 167 -12.09 -1.21 -24.18
C ILE A 167 -12.83 -0.48 -25.30
N GLN A 168 -13.90 0.23 -24.95
CA GLN A 168 -14.71 0.94 -25.94
C GLN A 168 -14.00 2.16 -26.52
N SER A 169 -13.35 2.98 -25.69
CA SER A 169 -12.67 4.20 -26.14
C SER A 169 -11.36 3.92 -26.89
N ASN A 170 -10.61 2.88 -26.49
CA ASN A 170 -9.28 2.60 -27.02
C ASN A 170 -9.25 1.37 -27.94
N ARG A 171 -10.38 0.67 -28.12
CA ARG A 171 -10.50 -0.54 -28.96
C ARG A 171 -9.50 -1.64 -28.58
N MET A 172 -9.19 -1.74 -27.29
CA MET A 172 -8.21 -2.71 -26.77
C MET A 172 -8.68 -4.14 -27.02
N LYS A 173 -7.73 -5.04 -27.27
CA LYS A 173 -7.97 -6.48 -27.42
C LYS A 173 -7.09 -7.23 -26.43
N ILE A 174 -7.65 -8.28 -25.83
CA ILE A 174 -6.89 -9.17 -24.94
C ILE A 174 -5.76 -9.86 -25.74
N PRO A 175 -4.51 -9.88 -25.23
CA PRO A 175 -4.10 -9.37 -23.92
C PRO A 175 -3.79 -7.86 -23.93
N PHE A 176 -4.22 -7.15 -22.89
CA PHE A 176 -3.93 -5.73 -22.72
C PHE A 176 -3.86 -5.35 -21.23
N GLY A 177 -3.20 -4.23 -20.93
CA GLY A 177 -3.07 -3.72 -19.57
C GLY A 177 -3.72 -2.36 -19.39
N ILE A 178 -4.07 -2.06 -18.14
CA ILE A 178 -4.39 -0.71 -17.69
C ILE A 178 -3.49 -0.42 -16.50
N ALA A 179 -2.74 0.68 -16.56
CA ALA A 179 -1.82 1.13 -15.52
C ALA A 179 -2.37 2.38 -14.82
N GLN A 180 -2.19 2.45 -13.50
CA GLN A 180 -2.55 3.61 -12.70
C GLN A 180 -1.46 3.89 -11.67
N VAL A 181 -1.13 5.17 -11.53
CA VAL A 181 -0.34 5.67 -10.39
C VAL A 181 -1.21 6.60 -9.58
N GLY A 182 -1.27 6.38 -8.28
CA GLY A 182 -2.03 7.28 -7.41
C GLY A 182 -1.97 6.90 -5.95
N LYS A 183 -2.57 7.76 -5.12
CA LYS A 183 -2.61 7.57 -3.67
C LYS A 183 -3.54 6.42 -3.29
N ALA A 184 -3.15 5.71 -2.23
CA ALA A 184 -3.97 4.74 -1.52
C ALA A 184 -3.77 4.95 -0.01
N PHE A 185 -4.77 4.52 0.77
CA PHE A 185 -4.84 4.81 2.19
C PHE A 185 -5.15 3.54 2.98
N ARG A 186 -4.34 3.26 3.99
CA ARG A 186 -4.54 2.13 4.90
C ARG A 186 -4.49 2.64 6.33
N ASN A 187 -5.50 2.36 7.12
CA ASN A 187 -5.60 2.77 8.51
C ASN A 187 -4.70 1.87 9.38
N GLU A 188 -3.40 1.96 9.13
CA GLU A 188 -2.36 1.17 9.78
C GLU A 188 -2.34 1.49 11.27
N ILE A 189 -2.60 0.46 12.07
CA ILE A 189 -2.68 0.58 13.53
C ILE A 189 -1.31 0.92 14.12
N VAL A 190 -0.25 0.36 13.54
CA VAL A 190 1.12 0.51 14.02
C VAL A 190 2.03 0.85 12.85
N THR A 191 2.40 2.12 12.80
CA THR A 191 3.35 2.66 11.83
C THR A 191 4.76 2.34 12.32
N LYS A 192 5.55 1.64 11.51
CA LYS A 192 6.92 1.19 11.84
C LYS A 192 7.85 1.43 10.66
N ASN A 193 9.13 1.58 10.99
CA ASN A 193 10.22 1.62 10.03
C ASN A 193 10.04 2.72 8.98
N PHE A 194 9.93 3.98 9.38
CA PHE A 194 9.93 5.12 8.45
C PHE A 194 8.81 5.03 7.39
N ILE A 195 9.14 5.11 6.10
CA ILE A 195 8.17 5.09 4.98
C ILE A 195 7.68 3.68 4.59
N PHE A 196 7.98 2.63 5.37
CA PHE A 196 7.59 1.25 5.03
C PHE A 196 6.17 0.89 5.47
N ARG A 197 5.65 1.49 6.55
CA ARG A 197 4.26 1.35 7.00
C ARG A 197 3.67 2.73 7.26
N THR A 198 2.92 3.23 6.30
CA THR A 198 2.32 4.57 6.31
C THR A 198 0.84 4.47 6.03
N CYS A 199 0.09 5.45 6.52
CA CYS A 199 -1.35 5.50 6.34
C CYS A 199 -1.75 6.05 4.97
N GLU A 200 -0.86 6.81 4.37
CA GLU A 200 -0.99 7.40 3.04
C GLU A 200 0.28 7.08 2.26
N PHE A 201 0.12 6.55 1.05
CA PHE A 201 1.22 6.27 0.14
C PHE A 201 0.72 6.24 -1.30
N GLU A 202 1.64 6.16 -2.25
CA GLU A 202 1.31 5.99 -3.66
C GLU A 202 1.67 4.59 -4.13
N GLN A 203 0.81 4.07 -5.00
CA GLN A 203 1.02 2.79 -5.65
C GLN A 203 1.11 3.00 -7.15
N MET A 204 1.88 2.12 -7.78
CA MET A 204 1.99 2.03 -9.22
C MET A 204 1.54 0.62 -9.59
N GLU A 205 0.26 0.49 -9.98
CA GLU A 205 -0.39 -0.79 -10.24
C GLU A 205 -0.76 -0.92 -11.71
N MET A 206 -0.65 -2.13 -12.23
CA MET A 206 -1.04 -2.47 -13.59
C MET A 206 -1.85 -3.75 -13.54
N GLN A 207 -3.06 -3.71 -14.12
CA GLN A 207 -3.91 -4.89 -14.27
C GLN A 207 -3.83 -5.36 -15.71
N PHE A 208 -3.26 -6.55 -15.91
CA PHE A 208 -3.06 -7.15 -17.23
C PHE A 208 -4.15 -8.20 -17.48
N PHE A 209 -5.03 -7.92 -18.43
CA PHE A 209 -6.15 -8.78 -18.78
C PHE A 209 -5.72 -9.77 -19.85
N VAL A 210 -5.85 -11.06 -19.57
CA VAL A 210 -5.45 -12.16 -20.44
C VAL A 210 -6.62 -13.12 -20.65
N LYS A 211 -6.50 -14.03 -21.62
CA LYS A 211 -7.46 -15.13 -21.76
C LYS A 211 -7.20 -16.16 -20.66
N PRO A 212 -8.23 -16.80 -20.08
CA PRO A 212 -8.04 -17.93 -19.19
C PRO A 212 -7.17 -19.01 -19.86
N GLY A 213 -6.17 -19.51 -19.15
CA GLY A 213 -5.19 -20.48 -19.66
C GLY A 213 -3.88 -19.86 -20.17
N ASP A 214 -3.84 -18.54 -20.39
CA ASP A 214 -2.60 -17.81 -20.69
C ASP A 214 -1.97 -17.15 -19.43
N ASP A 215 -2.61 -17.30 -18.26
CA ASP A 215 -2.25 -16.62 -17.01
C ASP A 215 -0.83 -16.96 -16.52
N ASP A 216 -0.45 -18.23 -16.43
CA ASP A 216 0.92 -18.65 -16.03
C ASP A 216 2.00 -18.07 -16.96
N LYS A 217 1.72 -18.06 -18.28
CA LYS A 217 2.64 -17.52 -19.29
C LYS A 217 2.89 -16.03 -19.05
N PHE A 218 1.83 -15.25 -18.85
CA PHE A 218 1.97 -13.81 -18.63
C PHE A 218 2.45 -13.48 -17.22
N PHE A 219 2.16 -14.33 -16.23
CA PHE A 219 2.73 -14.22 -14.90
C PHE A 219 4.27 -14.30 -14.95
N GLU A 220 4.83 -15.33 -15.58
CA GLU A 220 6.28 -15.47 -15.72
C GLU A 220 6.91 -14.36 -16.57
N TYR A 221 6.22 -13.92 -17.63
CA TYR A 221 6.65 -12.76 -18.41
C TYR A 221 6.78 -11.50 -17.55
N TRP A 222 5.72 -11.12 -16.81
CA TRP A 222 5.72 -9.91 -15.98
C TRP A 222 6.66 -10.03 -14.79
N ARG A 223 6.83 -11.24 -14.24
CA ARG A 223 7.82 -11.54 -13.21
C ARG A 223 9.24 -11.22 -13.70
N GLY A 224 9.58 -11.65 -14.91
CA GLY A 224 10.84 -11.32 -15.58
C GLY A 224 11.01 -9.82 -15.83
N GLN A 225 9.99 -9.17 -16.42
CA GLN A 225 10.02 -7.72 -16.68
C GLN A 225 10.25 -6.91 -15.40
N ARG A 226 9.60 -7.31 -14.29
CA ARG A 226 9.75 -6.60 -13.01
C ARG A 226 11.14 -6.80 -12.39
N TRP A 227 11.75 -7.97 -12.54
CA TRP A 227 13.13 -8.21 -12.10
C TRP A 227 14.11 -7.31 -12.84
N GLU A 228 14.01 -7.27 -14.17
CA GLU A 228 14.89 -6.45 -15.01
C GLU A 228 14.67 -4.96 -14.77
N PHE A 229 13.44 -4.51 -14.50
CA PHE A 229 13.17 -3.14 -14.05
C PHE A 229 14.01 -2.78 -12.82
N TYR A 230 14.00 -3.61 -11.77
CA TYR A 230 14.75 -3.30 -10.56
C TYR A 230 16.26 -3.29 -10.79
N LYS A 231 16.79 -4.23 -11.59
CA LYS A 231 18.22 -4.26 -11.96
C LYS A 231 18.61 -3.02 -12.76
N LYS A 232 17.81 -2.64 -13.76
CA LYS A 232 18.03 -1.47 -14.61
C LYS A 232 18.15 -0.17 -13.81
N TYR A 233 17.32 -0.02 -12.76
CA TYR A 233 17.35 1.17 -11.89
C TYR A 233 18.26 1.01 -10.65
N GLY A 234 19.20 0.06 -10.68
CA GLY A 234 20.31 0.00 -9.74
C GLY A 234 20.03 -0.74 -8.43
N ILE A 235 18.92 -1.48 -8.31
CA ILE A 235 18.72 -2.36 -7.17
C ILE A 235 19.66 -3.56 -7.30
N ARG A 236 20.47 -3.76 -6.27
CA ARG A 236 21.45 -4.85 -6.23
C ARG A 236 20.75 -6.20 -6.23
N GLU A 237 21.12 -7.06 -7.16
CA GLU A 237 20.50 -8.38 -7.34
C GLU A 237 20.61 -9.26 -6.08
N ASN A 238 21.71 -9.18 -5.34
CA ASN A 238 21.89 -9.90 -4.08
C ASN A 238 21.00 -9.39 -2.91
N LYS A 239 20.22 -8.32 -3.13
CA LYS A 239 19.20 -7.81 -2.21
C LYS A 239 17.77 -8.02 -2.73
N LEU A 240 17.61 -8.62 -3.91
CA LEU A 240 16.33 -9.04 -4.45
C LEU A 240 16.10 -10.53 -4.17
N ARG A 241 14.85 -10.90 -3.91
CA ARG A 241 14.42 -12.30 -3.75
C ARG A 241 12.97 -12.45 -4.15
N TRP A 242 12.64 -13.61 -4.71
CA TRP A 242 11.24 -14.02 -4.85
C TRP A 242 10.75 -14.62 -3.55
N TYR A 243 9.49 -14.35 -3.22
CA TYR A 243 8.80 -14.99 -2.12
C TYR A 243 7.44 -15.46 -2.64
N HIS A 244 7.20 -16.76 -2.55
CA HIS A 244 5.92 -17.35 -2.90
C HIS A 244 4.98 -17.26 -1.69
N HIS A 245 3.80 -16.69 -1.89
CA HIS A 245 2.82 -16.52 -0.83
C HIS A 245 1.95 -17.77 -0.68
N GLU A 246 1.99 -18.41 0.49
CA GLU A 246 1.14 -19.58 0.79
C GLU A 246 -0.33 -19.17 1.06
N LYS A 247 -0.55 -17.92 1.48
CA LYS A 247 -1.88 -17.35 1.70
C LYS A 247 -2.21 -16.39 0.56
N LEU A 248 -3.37 -16.61 -0.06
CA LEU A 248 -3.90 -15.72 -1.09
C LEU A 248 -4.42 -14.42 -0.46
N ALA A 249 -4.38 -13.33 -1.22
CA ALA A 249 -5.14 -12.13 -0.89
C ALA A 249 -6.65 -12.45 -0.92
N HIS A 250 -7.43 -11.71 -0.14
CA HIS A 250 -8.88 -11.87 -0.02
C HIS A 250 -9.64 -11.40 -1.26
#